data_AF-A0A1E7YRP9-F1
#
_entry.id   AF-A0A1E7YRP9-F1
#
_cell.length_a   1.000
_cell.length_b   1.000
_cell.length_c   1.000
_cell.angle_alpha   90.00
_cell.angle_beta   90.00
_cell.angle_gamma   90.00
#
_symmetry.space_group_name_H-M   'P 1'
#
loop_
_entity.id
_entity.type
_entity.pdbx_description
1 polymer ?
#
loop_
_entity_poly.entity_id
_entity_poly.type
_entity_poly.pdbx_seq_one_letter_code
_entity_poly.pdbx_strand_id
1 'polypeptide(L)'
;MANRPFSLLREGIYAAKAMAEHPERHTQTELAGMEDDLRILASCLWDYVGVFGKIMLYTKEDKNAWDEDHLFNFGESLAMLSDLAQGIEDIRFALRNPETVKAEREEKAHA
;
A
#
# COMPACT_ATOMS: atom_id res chain seq x y z
N MET A 1 -16.85 -12.64 6.11
CA MET A 1 -15.52 -12.03 5.85
C MET A 1 -14.58 -12.53 6.93
N ALA A 2 -13.58 -13.34 6.57
CA ALA A 2 -12.65 -13.90 7.54
C ALA A 2 -11.71 -12.81 8.04
N ASN A 3 -11.67 -12.61 9.36
CA ASN A 3 -10.81 -11.68 10.06
C ASN A 3 -9.36 -12.22 9.94
N ARG A 4 -8.63 -11.83 8.88
CA ARG A 4 -7.23 -12.25 8.72
C ARG A 4 -6.36 -11.39 9.65
N PRO A 5 -5.60 -11.98 10.59
CA PRO A 5 -4.74 -11.23 11.50
C PRO A 5 -3.72 -10.34 10.75
N PHE A 6 -3.38 -9.19 11.34
CA PHE A 6 -2.41 -8.22 10.80
C PHE A 6 -1.05 -8.84 10.41
N SER A 7 -0.62 -9.91 11.07
CA SER A 7 0.61 -10.63 10.72
C SER A 7 0.58 -11.22 9.31
N LEU A 8 -0.58 -11.72 8.87
CA LEU A 8 -0.77 -12.26 7.52
C LEU A 8 -0.75 -11.16 6.46
N LEU A 9 -1.16 -9.94 6.82
CA LEU A 9 -1.09 -8.78 5.91
C LEU A 9 0.36 -8.40 5.63
N ARG A 10 1.17 -8.31 6.70
CA ARG A 10 2.60 -8.04 6.60
C ARG A 10 3.29 -9.12 5.76
N GLU A 11 3.09 -10.39 6.10
CA GLU A 11 3.68 -11.51 5.36
C GLU A 11 3.29 -11.50 3.88
N GLY A 12 2.02 -11.20 3.58
CA GLY A 12 1.53 -11.05 2.20
C GLY A 12 2.24 -9.94 1.43
N ILE A 13 2.42 -8.76 2.02
CA ILE A 13 3.12 -7.63 1.37
C ILE A 13 4.61 -7.96 1.13
N TYR A 14 5.29 -8.60 2.09
CA TYR A 14 6.69 -9.01 1.90
C TYR A 14 6.84 -10.13 0.86
N ALA A 15 5.89 -11.08 0.81
CA ALA A 15 5.85 -12.10 -0.24
C ALA A 15 5.65 -11.45 -1.62
N ALA A 16 4.70 -10.52 -1.74
CA ALA A 16 4.47 -9.77 -2.96
C ALA A 16 5.71 -8.99 -3.42
N LYS A 17 6.39 -8.33 -2.48
CA LYS A 17 7.65 -7.64 -2.75
C LYS A 17 8.72 -8.61 -3.27
N ALA A 18 8.89 -9.76 -2.63
CA ALA A 18 9.83 -10.78 -3.10
C ALA A 18 9.48 -11.30 -4.51
N MET A 19 8.19 -11.45 -4.82
CA MET A 19 7.73 -11.82 -6.17
C MET A 19 8.04 -10.72 -7.19
N ALA A 20 7.82 -9.45 -6.85
CA ALA A 20 8.15 -8.30 -7.70
C ALA A 20 9.67 -8.16 -7.91
N GLU A 21 10.46 -8.54 -6.91
CA GLU A 21 11.91 -8.55 -6.97
C GLU A 21 12.47 -9.74 -7.77
N HIS A 22 11.74 -10.84 -7.88
CA HIS A 22 12.17 -12.05 -8.59
C HIS A 22 11.06 -12.62 -9.48
N PRO A 23 10.53 -11.84 -10.43
CA PRO A 23 9.37 -12.23 -11.23
C PRO A 23 9.65 -13.46 -12.09
N GLU A 24 10.92 -13.75 -12.42
CA GLU A 24 11.35 -14.93 -13.17
C GLU A 24 11.09 -16.26 -12.44
N ARG A 25 10.85 -16.23 -11.12
CA ARG A 25 10.57 -17.42 -10.31
C ARG A 25 9.09 -17.79 -10.27
N HIS A 26 8.24 -16.98 -10.88
CA HIS A 26 6.79 -17.09 -10.79
C HIS A 26 6.14 -17.13 -12.16
N THR A 27 5.00 -17.79 -12.24
CA THR A 27 4.18 -17.81 -13.45
C THR A 27 3.41 -16.50 -13.60
N GLN A 28 3.02 -16.18 -14.84
CA GLN A 28 2.20 -14.98 -15.11
C GLN A 28 0.86 -14.99 -14.35
N THR A 29 0.27 -16.16 -14.16
CA THR A 29 -0.97 -16.31 -13.38
C THR A 29 -0.76 -15.98 -11.91
N GLU A 30 0.35 -16.40 -11.31
CA GLU A 30 0.68 -16.11 -9.91
C GLU A 30 0.96 -14.62 -9.70
N LEU A 31 1.70 -13.99 -10.62
CA LEU A 31 1.96 -12.55 -10.59
C LEU A 31 0.65 -11.74 -10.70
N ALA A 32 -0.24 -12.12 -11.63
CA ALA A 32 -1.53 -11.47 -11.80
C ALA A 32 -2.46 -11.66 -10.60
N GLY A 33 -2.49 -12.86 -9.99
CA GLY A 33 -3.27 -13.12 -8.79
C GLY A 33 -2.80 -12.28 -7.60
N MET A 34 -1.49 -12.17 -7.40
CA MET A 34 -0.92 -11.32 -6.36
C MET A 34 -1.21 -9.84 -6.62
N GLU A 35 -1.12 -9.37 -7.87
CA GLU A 35 -1.46 -7.99 -8.23
C GLU A 35 -2.92 -7.64 -7.89
N ASP A 36 -3.85 -8.55 -8.14
CA ASP A 36 -5.27 -8.33 -7.85
C ASP A 36 -5.54 -8.30 -6.33
N ASP A 37 -4.92 -9.19 -5.56
CA ASP A 37 -5.02 -9.19 -4.10
C ASP A 37 -4.49 -7.87 -3.51
N LEU A 38 -3.35 -7.37 -4.00
CA LEU A 38 -2.80 -6.09 -3.60
C LEU A 38 -3.65 -4.90 -4.05
N ARG A 39 -4.31 -4.99 -5.21
CA ARG A 39 -5.22 -3.95 -5.71
C ARG A 39 -6.39 -3.75 -4.76
N ILE A 40 -6.98 -4.84 -4.27
CA ILE A 40 -8.06 -4.79 -3.28
C ILE A 40 -7.55 -4.13 -1.99
N LEU A 41 -6.37 -4.52 -1.52
CA LEU A 41 -5.79 -3.96 -0.31
C LEU A 41 -5.51 -2.45 -0.43
N ALA A 42 -4.85 -2.02 -1.52
CA ALA A 42 -4.58 -0.60 -1.77
C ALA A 42 -5.87 0.21 -1.86
N SER A 43 -6.90 -0.31 -2.54
CA SER A 43 -8.22 0.32 -2.59
C SER A 43 -8.81 0.51 -1.20
N CYS A 44 -8.76 -0.51 -0.33
CA CYS A 44 -9.27 -0.39 1.05
C CYS A 44 -8.52 0.66 1.88
N LEU A 45 -7.20 0.78 1.69
CA LEU A 45 -6.40 1.81 2.37
C LEU A 45 -6.76 3.22 1.88
N TRP A 46 -6.90 3.40 0.56
CA TRP A 46 -7.34 4.68 0.00
C TRP A 46 -8.77 5.04 0.39
N ASP A 47 -9.68 4.06 0.47
CA ASP A 47 -11.03 4.26 0.97
C ASP A 47 -11.02 4.72 2.43
N TYR A 48 -10.17 4.13 3.28
CA TYR A 48 -10.01 4.57 4.66
C TYR A 48 -9.53 6.03 4.74
N VAL A 49 -8.47 6.38 4.01
CA VAL A 49 -7.94 7.76 3.95
C VAL A 49 -9.02 8.73 3.46
N GLY A 50 -9.78 8.35 2.43
CA GLY A 50 -10.85 9.17 1.87
C GLY A 50 -12.05 9.36 2.80
N VAL A 51 -12.50 8.30 3.49
CA VAL A 51 -13.56 8.37 4.50
C VAL A 51 -13.13 9.27 5.64
N PHE A 52 -11.90 9.10 6.13
CA PHE A 52 -11.40 9.88 7.24
C PHE A 52 -11.24 11.35 6.86
N GLY A 53 -10.71 11.67 5.67
CA GLY A 53 -10.66 13.04 5.15
C GLY A 53 -12.04 13.70 5.06
N LYS A 54 -13.08 12.94 4.70
CA LYS A 54 -14.47 13.44 4.74
C LYS A 54 -14.94 13.73 6.16
N ILE A 55 -14.67 12.84 7.11
CA ILE A 55 -14.99 13.09 8.54
C ILE A 55 -14.32 14.39 8.98
N MET A 56 -13.03 14.55 8.66
CA MET A 56 -12.29 15.77 8.99
C MET A 56 -12.95 17.03 8.43
N LEU A 57 -13.42 16.97 7.18
CA LEU A 57 -14.13 18.07 6.57
C LEU A 57 -15.48 18.37 7.24
N TYR A 58 -16.24 17.34 7.61
CA TYR A 58 -17.56 17.49 8.23
C TYR A 58 -17.49 18.02 9.66
N THR A 59 -16.49 17.60 10.43
CA THR A 59 -16.37 18.02 11.83
C THR A 59 -15.45 19.21 12.01
N LYS A 60 -14.91 19.83 10.94
CA LYS A 60 -13.88 20.90 10.97
C LYS A 60 -14.13 22.08 11.94
N GLU A 61 -15.39 22.34 12.30
CA GLU A 61 -15.78 23.44 13.20
C GLU A 61 -15.92 23.00 14.68
N ASP A 62 -15.91 21.70 14.95
CA ASP A 62 -15.98 21.13 16.30
C ASP A 62 -14.62 21.19 16.99
N LYS A 63 -14.40 22.25 17.78
CA LYS A 63 -13.16 22.47 18.53
C LYS A 63 -12.82 21.36 19.52
N ASN A 64 -13.80 20.58 19.99
CA ASN A 64 -13.55 19.47 20.89
C ASN A 64 -13.03 18.23 20.15
N ALA A 65 -13.31 18.11 18.86
CA ALA A 65 -12.81 17.03 18.01
C ALA A 65 -11.38 17.29 17.48
N TRP A 66 -10.89 18.53 17.58
CA TRP A 66 -9.64 19.00 16.97
C TRP A 66 -8.68 19.68 17.94
N ASP A 67 -8.51 19.14 19.13
CA ASP A 67 -7.33 19.53 19.88
C ASP A 67 -6.05 19.13 19.12
N GLU A 68 -4.95 19.79 19.47
CA GLU A 68 -3.67 19.68 18.76
C GLU A 68 -3.12 18.25 18.77
N ASP A 69 -3.30 17.53 19.87
CA ASP A 69 -2.85 16.15 20.03
C ASP A 69 -3.63 15.19 19.11
N HIS A 70 -4.96 15.33 19.04
CA HIS A 70 -5.79 14.55 18.14
C HIS A 70 -5.47 14.83 16.68
N LEU A 71 -5.34 16.10 16.29
CA LEU A 71 -4.98 16.49 14.93
C LEU A 71 -3.63 15.91 14.49
N PHE A 72 -2.62 15.96 15.36
CA PHE A 72 -1.30 15.42 15.10
C PHE A 72 -1.35 13.89 14.92
N ASN A 73 -1.97 13.17 15.85
CA ASN A 73 -2.09 11.71 15.80
C ASN A 73 -2.86 11.23 14.56
N PHE A 74 -3.92 11.96 14.16
CA PHE A 74 -4.65 11.66 12.93
C PHE A 74 -3.81 11.92 11.70
N GLY A 75 -3.07 13.03 11.66
CA GLY A 75 -2.15 13.35 10.57
C GLY A 75 -1.10 12.25 10.37
N GLU A 76 -0.44 11.81 11.45
CA GLU A 76 0.54 10.71 11.38
C GLU A 76 -0.09 9.40 10.91
N SER A 77 -1.28 9.05 11.42
CA SER A 77 -1.98 7.83 11.03
C SER A 77 -2.36 7.85 9.54
N LEU A 78 -2.83 9.00 9.03
CA LEU A 78 -3.17 9.16 7.62
C LEU A 78 -1.92 9.09 6.74
N ALA A 79 -0.83 9.76 7.13
CA ALA A 79 0.43 9.70 6.40
C ALA A 79 0.95 8.25 6.31
N MET A 80 0.99 7.53 7.43
CA MET A 80 1.39 6.13 7.47
C MET A 80 0.54 5.24 6.54
N LEU A 81 -0.78 5.43 6.54
CA LEU A 81 -1.68 4.64 5.69
C LEU A 81 -1.55 5.00 4.21
N SER A 82 -1.35 6.28 3.88
CA SER A 82 -1.07 6.73 2.52
C SER A 82 0.27 6.19 2.00
N ASP A 83 1.32 6.22 2.81
CA ASP A 83 2.64 5.68 2.47
C ASP A 83 2.57 4.16 2.24
N LEU A 84 1.81 3.44 3.08
CA LEU A 84 1.57 2.02 2.89
C LEU A 84 0.80 1.73 1.59
N ALA A 85 -0.26 2.50 1.32
CA ALA A 85 -1.04 2.36 0.10
C ALA A 85 -0.17 2.60 -1.14
N GLN A 86 0.64 3.66 -1.13
CA GLN A 86 1.58 3.97 -2.20
C GLN A 86 2.63 2.86 -2.39
N GLY A 87 3.24 2.37 -1.31
CA GLY A 87 4.21 1.28 -1.40
C GLY A 87 3.62 -0.01 -1.98
N ILE A 88 2.33 -0.29 -1.72
CA ILE A 88 1.61 -1.40 -2.35
C ILE A 88 1.38 -1.14 -3.84
N GLU A 89 1.01 0.07 -4.24
CA GLU A 89 0.87 0.46 -5.65
C GLU A 89 2.20 0.30 -6.41
N ASP A 90 3.32 0.64 -5.79
CA ASP A 90 4.66 0.48 -6.39
C ASP A 90 4.98 -1.00 -6.62
N ILE A 91 4.67 -1.87 -5.65
CA ILE A 91 4.83 -3.33 -5.80
C ILE A 91 3.92 -3.85 -6.93
N ARG A 92 2.67 -3.38 -7.01
CA ARG A 92 1.74 -3.76 -8.10
C ARG A 92 2.28 -3.33 -9.45
N PHE A 93 2.82 -2.12 -9.56
CA PHE A 93 3.43 -1.63 -10.79
C PHE A 93 4.60 -2.52 -11.21
N ALA A 94 5.47 -2.90 -10.28
CA ALA A 94 6.57 -3.81 -10.53
C ALA A 94 6.11 -5.21 -10.98
N LEU A 95 5.07 -5.76 -10.36
CA LEU A 95 4.47 -7.05 -10.77
C LEU A 95 3.89 -7.01 -12.19
N ARG A 96 3.28 -5.89 -12.59
CA ARG A 96 2.71 -5.70 -13.94
C ARG A 96 3.76 -5.43 -15.00
N ASN A 97 4.92 -4.89 -14.60
CA ASN A 97 5.99 -4.53 -15.51
C ASN A 97 7.34 -5.13 -15.07
N PRO A 98 7.51 -6.47 -15.10
CA PRO A 98 8.72 -7.14 -14.66
C PRO A 98 9.99 -6.67 -15.37
N GLU A 99 9.88 -6.31 -16.65
CA GLU A 99 11.02 -5.90 -17.48
C GLU A 99 11.58 -4.53 -17.09
N THR A 100 10.75 -3.62 -16.59
CA THR A 100 11.19 -2.30 -16.11
C THR A 100 11.99 -2.42 -14.82
N VAL A 101 11.63 -3.37 -13.95
CA VAL A 101 12.36 -3.65 -12.71
C VAL A 101 13.75 -4.23 -13.00
N LYS A 102 13.89 -5.04 -14.05
CA LYS A 102 15.21 -5.54 -14.48
C LYS A 102 16.10 -4.42 -14.98
N ALA A 103 15.58 -3.53 -15.82
CA ALA A 103 16.34 -2.40 -16.37
C ALA A 103 16.89 -1.47 -15.27
N GLU A 104 16.08 -1.11 -14.27
CA GLU A 104 16.52 -0.26 -13.16
C GLU A 104 17.61 -0.91 -12.28
N ARG A 105 17.64 -2.24 -12.19
CA ARG A 105 18.65 -2.98 -11.43
C ARG A 105 19.99 -3.05 -12.16
N GLU A 106 19.95 -3.28 -13.47
CA GLU A 106 21.13 -3.28 -14.31
C GLU A 106 21.78 -1.88 -14.30
N GLU A 107 20.97 -0.83 -14.36
CA GLU A 107 21.45 0.57 -14.30
C GLU A 107 22.11 0.89 -12.94
N LYS A 108 21.54 0.41 -11.82
CA LYS A 108 22.14 0.56 -10.48
C LYS A 108 23.38 -0.31 -10.24
N ALA A 109 23.52 -1.46 -10.93
CA ALA A 109 24.69 -2.32 -10.81
C ALA A 109 25.91 -1.78 -11.59
N HIS A 110 25.68 -0.84 -12.51
CA HIS A 110 26.70 -0.22 -13.37
C HIS A 110 27.03 1.23 -13.00
N ALA A 111 26.38 1.80 -11.98
CA ALA A 111 26.64 3.12 -11.40
C ALA A 111 27.54 3.03 -10.16
#